data_AF-V4PAY1-F1
#
_entry.id   AF-V4PAY1-F1
#
_cell.length_a   1.000
_cell.length_b   1.000
_cell.length_c   1.000
_cell.angle_alpha   90.00
_cell.angle_beta   90.00
_cell.angle_gamma   90.00
#
_symmetry.space_group_name_H-M   'P 1'
#
loop_
_entity.id
_entity.type
_entity.pdbx_description
1 polymer ?
#
loop_
_entity_poly.entity_id
_entity_poly.type
_entity_poly.pdbx_seq_one_letter_code
_entity_poly.pdbx_strand_id
1 'polypeptide(L)'
;MSIQKTAIAIICTVFMGQGFAHGALATTVSQQNAIAEAKSYLRVSDFSRQGLIDQLSSSVGGFSVSDAQMAVDSLNIDWNAEAVKSAKGYLKLMAFSCQGMIHQLASPAGSKFTQAQAEYGAANVGICGGSTGSGAGANVSVQNAASAAKTYLQISAFSRQGLIDQLSSSSGEKYDVNDARAAVDSLNVDWNDQAALSAQSYLSLMSFSCQGMIQQLASPAGGKFTQTQAEYGARKAGICS
;
A
#
# COMPACT_ATOMS: atom_id res chain seq x y z
N MET A 1 9.92 95.76 26.51
CA MET A 1 11.30 95.72 26.01
C MET A 1 11.37 94.60 24.98
N SER A 2 11.72 94.95 23.75
CA SER A 2 11.96 94.12 22.56
C SER A 2 10.81 93.28 21.96
N ILE A 3 10.34 93.84 20.85
CA ILE A 3 9.69 93.23 19.69
C ILE A 3 10.74 92.43 18.89
N GLN A 4 10.33 91.30 18.29
CA GLN A 4 10.64 90.81 16.91
C GLN A 4 10.34 89.30 16.85
N LYS A 5 9.84 88.67 15.77
CA LYS A 5 9.26 89.06 14.49
C LYS A 5 8.63 87.78 13.91
N THR A 6 7.59 87.97 13.10
CA THR A 6 6.65 87.05 12.46
C THR A 6 7.24 86.14 11.36
N ALA A 7 6.68 84.93 11.18
CA ALA A 7 6.45 84.26 9.89
C ALA A 7 5.35 83.17 10.06
N ILE A 8 4.10 83.42 9.66
CA ILE A 8 3.40 82.94 8.43
C ILE A 8 3.16 81.40 8.45
N ALA A 9 1.98 80.95 8.93
CA ALA A 9 0.81 80.44 8.18
C ALA A 9 1.08 79.11 7.43
N ILE A 10 0.33 78.03 7.66
CA ILE A 10 -0.97 77.76 6.99
C ILE A 10 -1.86 76.85 7.87
N ILE A 11 -3.11 77.26 8.01
CA ILE A 11 -4.26 76.50 8.48
C ILE A 11 -4.76 75.62 7.32
N CYS A 12 -5.00 74.33 7.54
CA CYS A 12 -6.21 73.68 6.97
C CYS A 12 -6.49 72.32 7.63
N THR A 13 -7.57 72.32 8.42
CA THR A 13 -8.38 71.18 8.86
C THR A 13 -8.81 70.30 7.68
N VAL A 14 -8.97 68.99 7.87
CA VAL A 14 -10.22 68.22 7.62
C VAL A 14 -10.05 66.75 8.04
N PHE A 15 -11.19 66.24 8.48
CA PHE A 15 -11.58 65.00 9.14
C PHE A 15 -11.52 63.72 8.26
N MET A 16 -11.64 62.57 8.94
CA MET A 16 -12.08 61.22 8.47
C MET A 16 -11.01 60.17 8.15
N GLY A 17 -11.17 59.00 8.78
CA GLY A 17 -10.73 57.72 8.21
C GLY A 17 -10.18 56.71 9.22
N GLN A 18 -11.05 56.12 10.05
CA GLN A 18 -10.79 54.79 10.60
C GLN A 18 -10.66 53.81 9.41
N GLY A 19 -9.48 53.23 9.23
CA GLY A 19 -9.20 52.25 8.18
C GLY A 19 -8.52 51.02 8.78
N PHE A 20 -9.31 50.10 9.34
CA PHE A 20 -8.87 48.73 9.57
C PHE A 20 -8.77 48.02 8.21
N ALA A 21 -7.63 48.14 7.55
CA ALA A 21 -7.29 47.30 6.41
C ALA A 21 -6.98 45.89 6.92
N HIS A 22 -7.98 45.00 6.84
CA HIS A 22 -7.77 43.55 6.88
C HIS A 22 -7.02 43.16 5.61
N GLY A 23 -5.68 43.18 5.67
CA GLY A 23 -4.83 42.69 4.60
C GLY A 23 -4.93 41.17 4.50
N ALA A 24 -5.79 40.67 3.64
CA ALA A 24 -5.57 39.36 3.05
C ALA A 24 -4.24 39.43 2.28
N LEU A 25 -3.19 38.81 2.82
CA LEU A 25 -1.86 38.82 2.22
C LEU A 25 -1.93 38.28 0.80
N ALA A 26 -1.60 39.11 -0.19
CA ALA A 26 -1.53 38.69 -1.58
C ALA A 26 -0.46 37.59 -1.75
N THR A 27 -0.80 36.51 -2.45
CA THR A 27 0.06 35.36 -2.72
C THR A 27 1.32 35.79 -3.48
N THR A 28 2.51 35.40 -3.01
CA THR A 28 3.78 35.80 -3.66
C THR A 28 3.96 35.11 -5.02
N VAL A 29 4.87 35.60 -5.87
CA VAL A 29 5.19 34.93 -7.15
C VAL A 29 5.71 33.50 -6.94
N SER A 30 6.57 33.29 -5.93
CA SER A 30 7.06 31.94 -5.57
C SER A 30 5.91 31.01 -5.24
N GLN A 31 4.96 31.50 -4.45
CA GLN A 31 3.76 30.79 -4.05
C GLN A 31 2.84 30.46 -5.24
N GLN A 32 2.66 31.40 -6.18
CA GLN A 32 1.90 31.17 -7.41
C GLN A 32 2.56 30.09 -8.29
N ASN A 33 3.90 30.12 -8.41
CA ASN A 33 4.65 29.11 -9.16
C ASN A 33 4.54 27.73 -8.49
N ALA A 34 4.62 27.65 -7.17
CA ALA A 34 4.45 26.41 -6.43
C ALA A 34 3.04 25.81 -6.65
N ILE A 35 1.99 26.63 -6.71
CA ILE A 35 0.62 26.20 -7.03
C ILE A 35 0.55 25.64 -8.45
N ALA A 36 1.16 26.33 -9.42
CA ALA A 36 1.18 25.89 -10.82
C ALA A 36 1.90 24.54 -10.97
N GLU A 37 3.02 24.38 -10.27
CA GLU A 37 3.83 23.15 -10.30
C GLU A 37 3.13 21.99 -9.59
N ALA A 38 2.49 22.25 -8.44
CA ALA A 38 1.67 21.26 -7.74
C ALA A 38 0.57 20.69 -8.65
N LYS A 39 -0.12 21.57 -9.40
CA LYS A 39 -1.10 21.17 -10.42
C LYS A 39 -0.46 20.41 -11.57
N SER A 40 0.79 20.72 -11.93
CA SER A 40 1.52 20.02 -12.98
C SER A 40 1.82 18.58 -12.60
N TYR A 41 2.37 18.37 -11.40
CA TYR A 41 2.63 17.04 -10.88
C TYR A 41 1.37 16.18 -10.77
N LEU A 42 0.28 16.73 -10.23
CA LEU A 42 -1.00 16.02 -10.09
C LEU A 42 -1.68 15.68 -11.45
N ARG A 43 -1.26 16.26 -12.57
CA ARG A 43 -1.77 15.87 -13.90
C ARG A 43 -1.14 14.58 -14.43
N VAL A 44 0.07 14.25 -13.98
CA VAL A 44 0.88 13.17 -14.56
C VAL A 44 1.20 12.05 -13.59
N SER A 45 1.04 12.28 -12.28
CA SER A 45 1.26 11.29 -11.24
C SER A 45 0.31 11.52 -10.07
N ASP A 46 0.06 10.46 -9.32
CA ASP A 46 -0.73 10.49 -8.10
C ASP A 46 0.18 10.85 -6.91
N PHE A 47 -0.35 11.61 -5.95
CA PHE A 47 0.41 12.01 -4.75
C PHE A 47 -0.46 11.98 -3.49
N SER A 48 0.16 11.63 -2.37
CA SER A 48 -0.34 12.08 -1.07
C SER A 48 -0.04 13.56 -0.86
N ARG A 49 -0.76 14.18 0.07
CA ARG A 49 -0.47 15.56 0.50
C ARG A 49 1.01 15.73 0.87
N GLN A 50 1.53 14.84 1.72
CA GLN A 50 2.92 14.91 2.17
C GLN A 50 3.90 14.64 1.02
N GLY A 51 3.62 13.65 0.17
CA GLY A 51 4.46 13.33 -0.98
C GLY A 51 4.58 14.50 -1.95
N LEU A 52 3.49 15.24 -2.21
CA LEU A 52 3.52 16.42 -3.08
C LEU A 52 4.32 17.58 -2.47
N ILE A 53 4.21 17.80 -1.15
CA ILE A 53 5.01 18.80 -0.44
C ILE A 53 6.49 18.44 -0.51
N ASP A 54 6.84 17.18 -0.27
CA ASP A 54 8.22 16.69 -0.34
C ASP A 54 8.79 16.84 -1.76
N GLN A 55 7.97 16.55 -2.79
CA GLN A 55 8.38 16.72 -4.18
C GLN A 55 8.65 18.19 -4.53
N LEU A 56 7.77 19.10 -4.13
CA LEU A 56 7.93 20.55 -4.37
C LEU A 56 9.11 21.13 -3.59
N SER A 57 9.34 20.66 -2.37
CA SER A 57 10.43 21.15 -1.50
C SER A 57 11.76 20.41 -1.69
N SER A 58 11.79 19.41 -2.59
CA SER A 58 13.02 18.71 -2.97
C SER A 58 14.01 19.64 -3.66
N SER A 59 15.26 19.18 -3.83
CA SER A 59 16.26 19.91 -4.62
C SER A 59 15.85 20.12 -6.08
N VAL A 60 14.95 19.28 -6.61
CA VAL A 60 14.40 19.39 -7.97
C VAL A 60 13.27 20.42 -8.02
N GLY A 61 12.38 20.42 -7.03
CA GLY A 61 11.26 21.37 -6.96
C GLY A 61 11.70 22.77 -6.54
N GLY A 62 12.68 22.87 -5.64
CA GLY A 62 13.35 24.12 -5.27
C GLY A 62 12.51 25.11 -4.45
N PHE A 63 11.28 24.76 -4.08
CA PHE A 63 10.44 25.63 -3.25
C PHE A 63 10.80 25.52 -1.77
N SER A 64 10.59 26.59 -1.02
CA SER A 64 10.63 26.49 0.44
C SER A 64 9.53 25.55 0.93
N VAL A 65 9.76 24.84 2.04
CA VAL A 65 8.72 23.99 2.66
C VAL A 65 7.45 24.77 2.94
N SER A 66 7.57 26.04 3.32
CA SER A 66 6.42 26.93 3.57
C SER A 66 5.62 27.22 2.28
N ASP A 67 6.28 27.52 1.17
CA ASP A 67 5.61 27.79 -0.11
C ASP A 67 4.98 26.53 -0.68
N ALA A 68 5.66 25.38 -0.58
CA ALA A 68 5.13 24.08 -0.97
C ALA A 68 3.88 23.72 -0.15
N GLN A 69 3.93 23.90 1.17
CA GLN A 69 2.80 23.61 2.05
C GLN A 69 1.60 24.49 1.73
N MET A 70 1.82 25.80 1.59
CA MET A 70 0.77 26.74 1.21
C MET A 70 0.18 26.37 -0.15
N ALA A 71 1.03 26.03 -1.13
CA ALA A 71 0.58 25.70 -2.47
C ALA A 71 -0.35 24.48 -2.46
N VAL A 72 0.04 23.41 -1.79
CA VAL A 72 -0.75 22.19 -1.68
C VAL A 72 -2.05 22.43 -0.90
N ASP A 73 -2.02 23.20 0.18
CA ASP A 73 -3.21 23.50 1.00
C ASP A 73 -4.18 24.47 0.30
N SER A 74 -3.71 25.26 -0.65
CA SER A 74 -4.56 26.14 -1.47
C SER A 74 -5.39 25.37 -2.52
N LEU A 75 -5.06 24.11 -2.78
CA LEU A 75 -5.75 23.26 -3.74
C LEU A 75 -6.88 22.48 -3.06
N ASN A 76 -8.05 22.43 -3.70
CA ASN A 76 -9.15 21.58 -3.29
C ASN A 76 -8.97 20.16 -3.86
N ILE A 77 -8.07 19.37 -3.26
CA ILE A 77 -7.76 18.01 -3.70
C ILE A 77 -8.49 16.98 -2.84
N ASP A 78 -9.13 16.02 -3.50
CA ASP A 78 -9.62 14.81 -2.86
C ASP A 78 -8.47 13.81 -2.68
N TRP A 79 -7.82 13.85 -1.53
CA TRP A 79 -6.71 12.97 -1.21
C TRP A 79 -7.11 11.49 -1.07
N ASN A 80 -8.38 11.20 -0.79
CA ASN A 80 -8.89 9.83 -0.82
C ASN A 80 -8.94 9.32 -2.27
N ALA A 81 -9.37 10.16 -3.22
CA ALA A 81 -9.33 9.81 -4.64
C ALA A 81 -7.90 9.58 -5.14
N GLU A 82 -6.93 10.39 -4.70
CA GLU A 82 -5.50 10.17 -5.02
C GLU A 82 -4.97 8.84 -4.46
N ALA A 83 -5.37 8.46 -3.23
CA ALA A 83 -5.01 7.17 -2.66
C ALA A 83 -5.58 5.99 -3.47
N VAL A 84 -6.82 6.11 -3.97
CA VAL A 84 -7.42 5.10 -4.85
C VAL A 84 -6.67 4.99 -6.18
N LYS A 85 -6.27 6.12 -6.79
CA LYS A 85 -5.48 6.10 -8.04
C LYS A 85 -4.11 5.44 -7.82
N SER A 86 -3.41 5.82 -6.75
CA SER A 86 -2.14 5.19 -6.36
C SER A 86 -2.29 3.69 -6.14
N ALA A 87 -3.34 3.25 -5.43
CA ALA A 87 -3.62 1.83 -5.20
C ALA A 87 -3.85 1.08 -6.53
N LYS A 88 -4.63 1.65 -7.46
CA LYS A 88 -4.81 1.09 -8.81
C LYS A 88 -3.50 1.04 -9.58
N GLY A 89 -2.65 2.06 -9.46
CA GLY A 89 -1.32 2.10 -10.07
C GLY A 89 -0.47 0.93 -9.61
N TYR A 90 -0.37 0.71 -8.29
CA TYR A 90 0.36 -0.42 -7.72
C TYR A 90 -0.18 -1.78 -8.18
N LEU A 91 -1.51 -1.95 -8.20
CA LEU A 91 -2.14 -3.21 -8.64
C LEU A 91 -1.91 -3.54 -10.12
N LYS A 92 -1.60 -2.54 -10.97
CA LYS A 92 -1.18 -2.80 -12.36
C LYS A 92 0.23 -3.38 -12.45
N LEU A 93 1.06 -3.18 -11.43
CA LEU A 93 2.46 -3.59 -11.41
C LEU A 93 2.66 -4.92 -10.68
N MET A 94 1.99 -5.12 -9.55
CA MET A 94 2.12 -6.34 -8.75
C MET A 94 0.89 -6.60 -7.88
N ALA A 95 0.75 -7.84 -7.42
CA ALA A 95 -0.30 -8.25 -6.49
C ALA A 95 -0.01 -7.75 -5.08
N PHE A 96 -1.07 -7.39 -4.35
CA PHE A 96 -1.00 -7.00 -2.94
C PHE A 96 -2.11 -7.68 -2.15
N SER A 97 -1.81 -8.01 -0.89
CA SER A 97 -2.84 -8.18 0.13
C SER A 97 -3.40 -6.83 0.58
N CYS A 98 -4.56 -6.85 1.25
CA CYS A 98 -5.12 -5.66 1.89
C CYS A 98 -4.08 -4.92 2.74
N GLN A 99 -3.47 -5.63 3.69
CA GLN A 99 -2.50 -5.03 4.62
C GLN A 99 -1.22 -4.59 3.91
N GLY A 100 -0.77 -5.33 2.89
CA GLY A 100 0.38 -4.97 2.08
C GLY A 100 0.15 -3.64 1.35
N MET A 101 -1.01 -3.45 0.72
CA MET A 101 -1.34 -2.19 0.06
C MET A 101 -1.46 -1.03 1.05
N ILE A 102 -2.15 -1.23 2.19
CA ILE A 102 -2.27 -0.20 3.22
C ILE A 102 -0.88 0.25 3.68
N HIS A 103 0.01 -0.72 3.96
CA HIS A 103 1.37 -0.42 4.35
C HIS A 103 2.13 0.31 3.23
N GLN A 104 2.01 -0.11 1.97
CA GLN A 104 2.67 0.54 0.85
C GLN A 104 2.23 2.00 0.67
N LEU A 105 0.93 2.28 0.79
CA LEU A 105 0.38 3.62 0.67
C LEU A 105 0.76 4.52 1.85
N ALA A 106 0.76 3.98 3.07
CA ALA A 106 1.06 4.74 4.28
C ALA A 106 2.56 4.89 4.58
N SER A 107 3.41 4.02 4.01
CA SER A 107 4.83 3.96 4.34
C SER A 107 5.55 5.29 4.04
N PRO A 108 6.45 5.75 4.94
CA PRO A 108 7.33 6.88 4.68
C PRO A 108 8.24 6.70 3.45
N ALA A 109 8.59 5.46 3.10
CA ALA A 109 9.36 5.16 1.89
C ALA A 109 8.45 4.88 0.66
N GLY A 110 7.14 4.75 0.90
CA GLY A 110 6.11 4.55 -0.13
C GLY A 110 5.43 5.87 -0.48
N SER A 111 4.09 5.86 -0.50
CA SER A 111 3.32 7.01 -0.97
C SER A 111 3.02 8.07 0.10
N LYS A 112 3.29 7.81 1.39
CA LYS A 112 3.09 8.75 2.51
C LYS A 112 1.64 9.26 2.69
N PHE A 113 0.65 8.47 2.28
CA PHE A 113 -0.75 8.77 2.63
C PHE A 113 -0.95 8.67 4.15
N THR A 114 -1.97 9.35 4.68
CA THR A 114 -2.38 9.08 6.05
C THR A 114 -2.91 7.65 6.16
N GLN A 115 -2.86 7.07 7.36
CA GLN A 115 -3.37 5.72 7.59
C GLN A 115 -4.83 5.57 7.08
N ALA A 116 -5.69 6.56 7.37
CA ALA A 116 -7.07 6.55 6.93
C ALA A 116 -7.22 6.64 5.39
N GLN A 117 -6.39 7.42 4.71
CA GLN A 117 -6.37 7.50 3.24
C GLN A 117 -5.87 6.20 2.61
N ALA A 118 -4.86 5.57 3.20
CA ALA A 118 -4.35 4.28 2.74
C ALA A 118 -5.40 3.18 2.87
N GLU A 119 -6.09 3.11 4.01
CA GLU A 119 -7.23 2.21 4.24
C GLU A 119 -8.36 2.46 3.24
N TYR A 120 -8.74 3.73 3.04
CA TYR A 120 -9.74 4.11 2.06
C TYR A 120 -9.36 3.69 0.64
N GLY A 121 -8.11 3.96 0.23
CA GLY A 121 -7.57 3.60 -1.07
C GLY A 121 -7.62 2.10 -1.32
N ALA A 122 -7.15 1.30 -0.36
CA ALA A 122 -7.14 -0.16 -0.43
C ALA A 122 -8.56 -0.75 -0.45
N ALA A 123 -9.49 -0.25 0.37
CA ALA A 123 -10.89 -0.69 0.34
C ALA A 123 -11.58 -0.40 -1.01
N ASN A 124 -11.36 0.79 -1.57
CA ASN A 124 -12.02 1.22 -2.81
C ASN A 124 -11.44 0.59 -4.09
N VAL A 125 -10.34 -0.15 -3.99
CA VAL A 125 -9.86 -1.03 -5.08
C VAL A 125 -10.25 -2.49 -4.87
N GLY A 126 -11.07 -2.78 -3.86
CA GLY A 126 -11.66 -4.10 -3.64
C GLY A 126 -10.72 -5.12 -3.02
N ILE A 127 -9.52 -4.74 -2.57
CA ILE A 127 -8.60 -5.69 -1.94
C ILE A 127 -8.81 -5.81 -0.43
N CYS A 128 -9.60 -4.91 0.17
CA CYS A 128 -9.95 -4.92 1.59
C CYS A 128 -11.47 -5.06 1.76
N GLY A 129 -11.88 -5.97 2.63
CA GLY A 129 -13.27 -6.35 2.84
C GLY A 129 -13.44 -7.84 2.56
N GLY A 130 -13.33 -8.64 3.62
CA GLY A 130 -13.47 -10.09 3.55
C GLY A 130 -14.79 -10.53 2.90
N SER A 131 -14.89 -11.83 2.62
CA SER A 131 -15.81 -12.48 1.67
C SER A 131 -17.33 -12.40 1.96
N THR A 132 -17.84 -11.35 2.59
CA THR A 132 -19.27 -11.16 2.90
C THR A 132 -20.07 -10.44 1.82
N GLY A 133 -19.45 -10.07 0.68
CA GLY A 133 -20.15 -9.47 -0.45
C GLY A 133 -19.96 -10.27 -1.73
N SER A 134 -21.04 -10.88 -2.23
CA SER A 134 -21.16 -11.34 -3.63
C SER A 134 -21.09 -10.16 -4.59
N GLY A 135 -19.89 -9.61 -4.79
CA GLY A 135 -19.62 -8.49 -5.68
C GLY A 135 -18.16 -8.47 -6.11
N ALA A 136 -17.85 -7.72 -7.17
CA ALA A 136 -16.57 -7.70 -7.88
C ALA A 136 -15.32 -7.39 -7.02
N GLY A 137 -15.46 -6.91 -5.78
CA GLY A 137 -14.36 -6.68 -4.83
C GLY A 137 -13.77 -7.97 -4.24
N ALA A 138 -14.59 -8.95 -3.85
CA ALA A 138 -14.14 -10.26 -3.36
C ALA A 138 -13.30 -11.03 -4.41
N ASN A 139 -13.26 -10.54 -5.64
CA ASN A 139 -12.53 -11.11 -6.76
C ASN A 139 -11.04 -10.69 -6.78
N VAL A 140 -10.69 -9.45 -6.39
CA VAL A 140 -9.31 -8.94 -6.57
C VAL A 140 -8.35 -9.51 -5.52
N SER A 141 -8.72 -9.51 -4.24
CA SER A 141 -7.89 -10.09 -3.17
C SER A 141 -7.64 -11.58 -3.42
N VAL A 142 -8.69 -12.33 -3.78
CA VAL A 142 -8.60 -13.75 -4.14
C VAL A 142 -7.72 -13.98 -5.37
N GLN A 143 -7.84 -13.15 -6.41
CA GLN A 143 -6.97 -13.24 -7.61
C GLN A 143 -5.50 -12.97 -7.28
N ASN A 144 -5.24 -11.97 -6.45
CA ASN A 144 -3.89 -11.63 -5.99
C ASN A 144 -3.29 -12.79 -5.19
N ALA A 145 -4.04 -13.33 -4.22
CA ALA A 145 -3.64 -14.49 -3.45
C ALA A 145 -3.43 -15.73 -4.34
N ALA A 146 -4.27 -15.95 -5.36
CA ALA A 146 -4.13 -17.08 -6.28
C ALA A 146 -2.88 -16.93 -7.17
N SER A 147 -2.53 -15.70 -7.53
CA SER A 147 -1.31 -15.40 -8.28
C SER A 147 -0.07 -15.64 -7.41
N ALA A 148 -0.08 -15.19 -6.16
CA ALA A 148 0.99 -15.47 -5.21
C ALA A 148 1.14 -16.97 -4.91
N ALA A 149 0.02 -17.67 -4.72
CA ALA A 149 -0.02 -19.11 -4.53
C ALA A 149 0.64 -19.87 -5.69
N LYS A 150 0.38 -19.46 -6.95
CA LYS A 150 1.06 -20.02 -8.14
C LYS A 150 2.56 -19.78 -8.11
N THR A 151 3.01 -18.59 -7.73
CA THR A 151 4.44 -18.27 -7.59
C THR A 151 5.11 -19.16 -6.55
N TYR A 152 4.48 -19.36 -5.38
CA TYR A 152 5.01 -20.27 -4.36
C TYR A 152 5.12 -21.71 -4.86
N LEU A 153 4.08 -22.21 -5.53
CA LEU A 153 4.05 -23.58 -6.07
C LEU A 153 5.06 -23.79 -7.21
N GLN A 154 5.55 -22.74 -7.87
CA GLN A 154 6.61 -22.84 -8.88
C GLN A 154 7.99 -23.12 -8.27
N ILE A 155 8.22 -22.73 -7.02
CA ILE A 155 9.55 -22.78 -6.40
C ILE A 155 9.63 -23.73 -5.20
N SER A 156 8.50 -24.15 -4.64
CA SER A 156 8.46 -25.06 -3.49
C SER A 156 7.17 -25.87 -3.46
N ALA A 157 7.26 -27.07 -2.89
CA ALA A 157 6.12 -27.95 -2.72
C ALA A 157 5.36 -27.61 -1.43
N PHE A 158 4.05 -27.44 -1.53
CA PHE A 158 3.18 -27.15 -0.40
C PHE A 158 2.03 -28.13 -0.29
N SER A 159 1.63 -28.46 0.93
CA SER A 159 0.27 -28.95 1.16
C SER A 159 -0.73 -27.81 0.97
N ARG A 160 -2.00 -28.16 0.72
CA ARG A 160 -3.08 -27.19 0.66
C ARG A 160 -3.11 -26.29 1.90
N GLN A 161 -3.00 -26.89 3.10
CA GLN A 161 -3.03 -26.13 4.35
C GLN A 161 -1.76 -25.29 4.54
N GLY A 162 -0.58 -25.85 4.22
CA GLY A 162 0.68 -25.12 4.30
C GLY A 162 0.69 -23.89 3.40
N LEU A 163 0.12 -23.97 2.19
CA LEU A 163 0.02 -22.82 1.29
C LEU A 163 -0.94 -21.75 1.81
N ILE A 164 -2.10 -22.15 2.35
CA ILE A 164 -3.03 -21.21 3.00
C ILE A 164 -2.36 -20.50 4.17
N ASP A 165 -1.62 -21.24 5.00
CA ASP A 165 -0.90 -20.68 6.14
C ASP A 165 0.20 -19.72 5.69
N GLN A 166 0.90 -20.02 4.60
CA GLN A 166 1.93 -19.14 4.03
C GLN A 166 1.33 -17.81 3.55
N LEU A 167 0.23 -17.86 2.79
CA LEU A 167 -0.45 -16.67 2.26
C LEU A 167 -1.06 -15.81 3.38
N SER A 168 -1.61 -16.45 4.42
CA SER A 168 -2.29 -15.76 5.53
C SER A 168 -1.37 -15.38 6.70
N SER A 169 -0.11 -15.82 6.68
CA SER A 169 0.85 -15.57 7.75
C SER A 169 1.07 -14.08 8.01
N SER A 170 1.11 -13.70 9.29
CA SER A 170 1.45 -12.34 9.73
C SER A 170 2.90 -11.95 9.43
N SER A 171 3.78 -12.92 9.19
CA SER A 171 5.15 -12.69 8.72
C SER A 171 5.28 -12.87 7.20
N GLY A 172 4.23 -13.37 6.53
CA GLY A 172 4.18 -13.58 5.09
C GLY A 172 3.40 -12.48 4.39
N GLU A 173 2.47 -12.88 3.53
CA GLU A 173 1.75 -11.95 2.64
C GLU A 173 0.52 -11.32 3.29
N LYS A 174 0.07 -11.83 4.45
CA LYS A 174 -1.02 -11.23 5.25
C LYS A 174 -2.36 -11.12 4.50
N TYR A 175 -2.65 -12.05 3.60
CA TYR A 175 -4.01 -12.16 3.05
C TYR A 175 -5.00 -12.55 4.16
N ASP A 176 -6.26 -12.10 4.02
CA ASP A 176 -7.34 -12.65 4.83
C ASP A 176 -7.39 -14.18 4.62
N VAL A 177 -7.60 -14.92 5.71
CA VAL A 177 -7.56 -16.39 5.65
C VAL A 177 -8.66 -16.98 4.75
N ASN A 178 -9.80 -16.31 4.60
CA ASN A 178 -10.86 -16.76 3.71
C ASN A 178 -10.50 -16.50 2.25
N ASP A 179 -9.86 -15.36 1.97
CA ASP A 179 -9.38 -15.05 0.62
C ASP A 179 -8.25 -15.99 0.20
N ALA A 180 -7.29 -16.27 1.11
CA ALA A 180 -6.23 -17.24 0.89
C ALA A 180 -6.80 -18.65 0.62
N ARG A 181 -7.81 -19.06 1.39
CA ARG A 181 -8.51 -20.34 1.20
C ARG A 181 -9.21 -20.40 -0.16
N ALA A 182 -10.01 -19.39 -0.49
CA ALA A 182 -10.71 -19.31 -1.76
C ALA A 182 -9.73 -19.28 -2.95
N ALA A 183 -8.61 -18.59 -2.81
CA ALA A 183 -7.55 -18.54 -3.80
C ALA A 183 -6.94 -19.92 -4.04
N VAL A 184 -6.51 -20.61 -2.98
CA VAL A 184 -5.94 -21.95 -3.10
C VAL A 184 -6.96 -22.95 -3.65
N ASP A 185 -8.23 -22.84 -3.24
CA ASP A 185 -9.31 -23.70 -3.74
C ASP A 185 -9.69 -23.43 -5.20
N SER A 186 -9.39 -22.24 -5.72
CA SER A 186 -9.60 -21.91 -7.14
C SER A 186 -8.54 -22.51 -8.08
N LEU A 187 -7.44 -23.04 -7.53
CA LEU A 187 -6.36 -23.61 -8.31
C LEU A 187 -6.61 -25.09 -8.63
N ASN A 188 -6.27 -25.50 -9.85
CA ASN A 188 -6.24 -26.91 -10.24
C ASN A 188 -4.88 -27.53 -9.85
N VAL A 189 -4.70 -27.87 -8.57
CA VAL A 189 -3.46 -28.44 -8.03
C VAL A 189 -3.67 -29.90 -7.66
N ASP A 190 -2.78 -30.77 -8.16
CA ASP A 190 -2.68 -32.13 -7.66
C ASP A 190 -1.87 -32.14 -6.36
N TRP A 191 -2.58 -32.21 -5.23
CA TRP A 191 -1.96 -32.21 -3.91
C TRP A 191 -1.21 -33.50 -3.57
N ASN A 192 -1.49 -34.60 -4.27
CA ASN A 192 -0.74 -35.84 -4.15
C ASN A 192 0.63 -35.69 -4.82
N ASP A 193 0.69 -35.03 -5.98
CA ASP A 193 1.96 -34.70 -6.64
C ASP A 193 2.79 -33.71 -5.80
N GLN A 194 2.14 -32.71 -5.18
CA GLN A 194 2.84 -31.82 -4.24
C GLN A 194 3.43 -32.58 -3.04
N ALA A 195 2.74 -33.58 -2.52
CA ALA A 195 3.29 -34.43 -1.45
C ALA A 195 4.50 -35.24 -1.91
N ALA A 196 4.49 -35.75 -3.15
CA ALA A 196 5.63 -36.45 -3.73
C ALA A 196 6.85 -35.54 -3.93
N LEU A 197 6.64 -34.32 -4.45
CA LEU A 197 7.69 -33.30 -4.59
C LEU A 197 8.27 -32.89 -3.23
N SER A 198 7.42 -32.72 -2.22
CA SER A 198 7.86 -32.42 -0.85
C SER A 198 8.69 -33.56 -0.26
N ALA A 199 8.26 -34.82 -0.44
CA ALA A 199 9.00 -35.99 0.00
C ALA A 199 10.39 -36.06 -0.66
N GLN A 200 10.48 -35.86 -1.97
CA GLN A 200 11.75 -35.81 -2.71
C GLN A 200 12.66 -34.68 -2.20
N SER A 201 12.09 -33.51 -1.91
CA SER A 201 12.84 -32.38 -1.36
C SER A 201 13.41 -32.66 0.03
N TYR A 202 12.68 -33.38 0.88
CA TYR A 202 13.20 -33.81 2.18
C TYR A 202 14.32 -34.86 2.03
N LEU A 203 14.16 -35.81 1.10
CA LEU A 203 15.14 -36.87 0.85
C LEU A 203 16.45 -36.35 0.24
N SER A 204 16.42 -35.22 -0.48
CA SER A 204 17.65 -34.60 -0.98
C SER A 204 18.47 -33.93 0.12
N LEU A 205 17.85 -33.63 1.27
CA LEU A 205 18.50 -32.98 2.41
C LEU A 205 18.93 -33.96 3.50
N MET A 206 18.10 -34.97 3.80
CA MET A 206 18.39 -35.96 4.84
C MET A 206 17.68 -37.30 4.60
N SER A 207 18.17 -38.34 5.25
CA SER A 207 17.60 -39.69 5.17
C SER A 207 16.37 -39.84 6.07
N PHE A 208 15.37 -40.58 5.61
CA PHE A 208 14.18 -40.94 6.38
C PHE A 208 13.92 -42.46 6.33
N SER A 209 13.16 -42.97 7.29
CA SER A 209 12.41 -44.22 7.12
C SER A 209 11.06 -43.93 6.45
N CYS A 210 10.38 -44.94 5.89
CA CYS A 210 9.03 -44.78 5.33
C CYS A 210 8.07 -44.10 6.32
N GLN A 211 7.99 -44.61 7.55
CA GLN A 211 7.13 -44.03 8.59
C GLN A 211 7.57 -42.62 8.99
N GLY A 212 8.88 -42.38 9.07
CA GLY A 212 9.42 -41.05 9.39
C GLY A 212 9.07 -40.01 8.32
N MET A 213 9.14 -40.37 7.04
CA MET A 213 8.72 -39.49 5.94
C MET A 213 7.23 -39.17 6.02
N ILE A 214 6.38 -40.19 6.22
CA ILE A 214 4.93 -39.99 6.36
C ILE A 214 4.62 -39.05 7.53
N GLN A 215 5.25 -39.28 8.68
CA GLN A 215 5.11 -38.41 9.85
C GLN A 215 5.58 -36.97 9.55
N GLN A 216 6.73 -36.80 8.88
CA GLN A 216 7.25 -35.48 8.54
C GLN A 216 6.28 -34.70 7.63
N LEU A 217 5.78 -35.34 6.58
CA LEU A 217 4.82 -34.74 5.64
C LEU A 217 3.48 -34.41 6.30
N ALA A 218 2.96 -35.28 7.17
CA ALA A 218 1.67 -35.08 7.83
C ALA A 218 1.75 -34.16 9.06
N SER A 219 2.95 -33.95 9.62
CA SER A 219 3.08 -33.22 10.89
C SER A 219 2.63 -31.75 10.79
N PRO A 220 2.00 -31.20 11.84
CA PRO A 220 1.64 -29.79 11.90
C PRO A 220 2.84 -28.83 11.82
N ALA A 221 4.02 -29.27 12.25
CA ALA A 221 5.26 -28.48 12.19
C ALA A 221 6.05 -28.71 10.88
N GLY A 222 5.67 -29.72 10.09
CA GLY A 222 6.30 -30.09 8.83
C GLY A 222 5.39 -29.76 7.65
N GLY A 223 5.07 -30.77 6.84
CA GLY A 223 4.40 -30.57 5.55
C GLY A 223 2.91 -30.23 5.63
N LYS A 224 2.21 -30.55 6.72
CA LYS A 224 0.74 -30.40 6.89
C LYS A 224 -0.10 -31.07 5.78
N PHE A 225 0.44 -32.09 5.12
CA PHE A 225 -0.34 -32.91 4.20
C PHE A 225 -1.38 -33.74 4.96
N THR A 226 -2.47 -34.11 4.30
CA THR A 226 -3.34 -35.15 4.86
C THR A 226 -2.57 -36.47 4.96
N GLN A 227 -2.98 -37.36 5.87
CA GLN A 227 -2.33 -38.66 6.03
C GLN A 227 -2.25 -39.44 4.70
N THR A 228 -3.32 -39.44 3.92
CA THR A 228 -3.36 -40.10 2.60
C THR A 228 -2.39 -39.48 1.59
N GLN A 229 -2.29 -38.14 1.55
CA GLN A 229 -1.32 -37.46 0.68
C GLN A 229 0.12 -37.75 1.11
N ALA A 230 0.40 -37.75 2.41
CA ALA A 230 1.71 -38.08 2.95
C ALA A 230 2.14 -39.51 2.56
N GLU A 231 1.24 -40.49 2.71
CA GLU A 231 1.47 -41.88 2.28
C GLU A 231 1.69 -41.98 0.77
N TYR A 232 0.86 -41.30 -0.02
CA TYR A 232 1.03 -41.26 -1.48
C TYR A 232 2.41 -40.68 -1.85
N GLY A 233 2.76 -39.52 -1.28
CA GLY A 233 4.03 -38.84 -1.54
C GLY A 233 5.23 -39.71 -1.18
N ALA A 234 5.19 -40.38 -0.03
CA ALA A 234 6.24 -41.29 0.41
C ALA A 234 6.38 -42.52 -0.52
N ARG A 235 5.28 -43.12 -0.98
CA ARG A 235 5.32 -44.20 -1.99
C ARG A 235 5.87 -43.71 -3.32
N LYS A 236 5.40 -42.57 -3.82
CA LYS A 236 5.86 -41.99 -5.09
C LYS A 236 7.33 -41.56 -5.07
N ALA A 237 7.84 -41.14 -3.92
CA ALA A 237 9.26 -40.86 -3.72
C ALA A 237 10.13 -42.12 -3.57
N GLY A 238 9.53 -43.32 -3.59
CA GLY A 238 10.25 -44.60 -3.54
C GLY A 238 10.74 -45.01 -2.15
N ILE A 239 10.34 -44.30 -1.09
CA ILE A 239 10.74 -44.65 0.28
C ILE A 239 9.81 -45.67 0.95
N CYS A 240 8.56 -45.77 0.47
CA CYS A 240 7.57 -46.74 0.95
C CYS A 240 7.18 -47.72 -0.15
N SER A 241 7.01 -49.00 0.22
CA SER A 241 6.49 -50.06 -0.65
C SER A 241 4.99 -49.93 -0.92
#